data_AF-A0A656JLR5-F1
#
_entry.id   AF-A0A656JLR5-F1
#
_cell.length_a   1.000
_cell.length_b   1.000
_cell.length_c   1.000
_cell.angle_alpha   90.00
_cell.angle_beta   90.00
_cell.angle_gamma   90.00
#
_symmetry.space_group_name_H-M   'P 1'
#
loop_
_entity.id
_entity.type
_entity.pdbx_description
1 polymer ?
#
loop_
_entity_poly.entity_id
_entity_poly.type
_entity_poly.pdbx_seq_one_letter_code
_entity_poly.pdbx_strand_id
1 'polypeptide(L)'
;GGWVLVAILGLGVLWGVSELFFGMTWGGPMKHAFAGALHLAWHRRAERFGGGRSTGLKPLDLNDRTAPLGVEKPADFTWNQLLGFDACVQCGKCEAACPAFAAGQPLNPKKLIQDMVVGLAGGTDATFAGSPYPSLDGKGKPLGAHGGNPHQPIVNGLVDAETLWSCTTCRACVEECPMMIEHVDAIVDMRRYLTLEKGATPNKGAQVLDNLIATDNPGGFAPGGRMNWAADLNLNLLSDRKAVDVLFWVGDGAFDMRNQRTLRAFVKVLKAARVDFAVLGLEERDSGDVARRLGDEAT
;
A
#
# COMPACT_ATOMS: atom_id res chain seq x y z
N GLY A 1 -25.20 19.66 55.17
CA GLY A 1 -25.63 18.55 54.31
C GLY A 1 -25.31 18.80 52.85
N GLY A 2 -25.92 19.81 52.21
CA GLY A 2 -25.87 20.00 50.75
C GLY A 2 -24.48 20.24 50.13
N TRP A 3 -23.62 21.06 50.75
CA TRP A 3 -22.30 21.37 50.18
C TRP A 3 -21.35 20.17 50.10
N VAL A 4 -21.44 19.24 51.06
CA VAL A 4 -20.66 18.00 51.04
C VAL A 4 -21.14 17.08 49.91
N LEU A 5 -22.46 16.98 49.72
CA LEU A 5 -23.04 16.20 48.62
C LEU A 5 -22.67 16.80 47.25
N VAL A 6 -22.71 18.13 47.10
CA VAL A 6 -22.30 18.82 45.87
C VAL A 6 -20.82 18.61 45.59
N ALA A 7 -19.95 18.66 46.60
CA ALA A 7 -18.52 18.39 46.42
C ALA A 7 -18.27 16.94 45.99
N ILE A 8 -18.95 15.98 46.60
CA ILE A 8 -18.83 14.55 46.24
C ILE A 8 -19.33 14.29 44.81
N LEU A 9 -20.49 14.84 44.44
CA LEU A 9 -21.02 14.71 43.09
C LEU A 9 -20.13 15.42 42.06
N GLY A 10 -19.61 16.60 42.39
CA GLY A 10 -18.68 17.34 41.54
C GLY A 10 -17.38 16.56 41.30
N LEU A 11 -16.81 15.95 42.34
CA LEU A 11 -15.64 15.07 42.22
C LEU A 11 -15.95 13.81 41.39
N GLY A 12 -17.14 13.22 41.57
CA GLY A 12 -17.57 12.06 40.77
C GLY A 12 -17.74 12.39 39.29
N VAL A 13 -18.30 13.56 38.96
CA VAL A 13 -18.41 14.04 37.57
C VAL A 13 -17.04 14.35 36.99
N LEU A 14 -16.18 15.07 37.73
CA LEU A 14 -14.81 15.33 37.28
C LEU A 14 -14.05 14.03 37.04
N TRP A 15 -14.14 13.07 37.95
CA TRP A 15 -13.55 11.74 37.77
C TRP A 15 -14.09 11.06 36.51
N GLY A 16 -15.41 10.99 36.35
CA GLY A 16 -16.03 10.35 35.18
C GLY A 16 -15.63 11.00 33.86
N VAL A 17 -15.56 12.33 33.82
CA VAL A 17 -15.11 13.09 32.64
C VAL A 17 -13.61 12.89 32.39
N SER A 18 -12.80 12.85 33.44
CA SER A 18 -11.37 12.56 33.33
C SER A 18 -11.12 11.14 32.81
N GLU A 19 -11.79 10.13 33.35
CA GLU A 19 -11.73 8.74 32.84
C GLU A 19 -12.18 8.65 31.39
N LEU A 20 -13.23 9.36 31.00
CA LEU A 20 -13.65 9.43 29.60
C LEU A 20 -12.56 10.08 28.73
N PHE A 21 -12.03 11.22 29.16
CA PHE A 21 -10.99 11.96 28.43
C PHE A 21 -9.69 11.17 28.28
N PHE A 22 -9.18 10.59 29.37
CA PHE A 22 -7.97 9.76 29.36
C PHE A 22 -8.22 8.40 28.70
N GLY A 23 -9.40 7.81 28.86
CA GLY A 23 -9.79 6.58 28.18
C GLY A 23 -9.91 6.74 26.66
N MET A 24 -10.29 7.93 26.19
CA MET A 24 -10.32 8.28 24.76
C MET A 24 -8.91 8.53 24.18
N THR A 25 -7.98 9.07 24.98
CA THR A 25 -6.70 9.59 24.48
C THR A 25 -5.48 8.70 24.80
N TRP A 26 -5.54 7.87 25.84
CA TRP A 26 -4.36 7.25 26.46
C TRP A 26 -4.41 5.71 26.54
N GLY A 27 -5.13 5.05 25.63
CA GLY A 27 -5.09 3.58 25.49
C GLY A 27 -6.24 2.81 26.14
N GLY A 28 -7.33 3.48 26.51
CA GLY A 28 -8.53 2.81 26.99
C GLY A 28 -9.26 2.01 25.90
N PRO A 29 -10.23 1.14 26.28
CA PRO A 29 -11.02 0.35 25.34
C PRO A 29 -11.75 1.18 24.28
N MET A 30 -11.99 2.48 24.55
CA MET A 30 -12.68 3.41 23.66
C MET A 30 -11.76 4.09 22.63
N LYS A 31 -10.43 3.94 22.72
CA LYS A 31 -9.46 4.61 21.84
C LYS A 31 -9.78 4.37 20.36
N HIS A 32 -10.07 3.13 19.98
CA HIS A 32 -10.35 2.77 18.58
C HIS A 32 -11.64 3.37 18.04
N ALA A 33 -12.65 3.59 18.89
CA ALA A 33 -13.92 4.19 18.47
C ALA A 33 -13.73 5.66 18.11
N PHE A 34 -12.96 6.39 18.93
CA PHE A 34 -12.65 7.79 18.68
C PHE A 34 -11.67 7.98 17.52
N ALA A 35 -10.58 7.21 17.52
CA ALA A 35 -9.63 7.19 16.40
C ALA A 35 -10.32 6.81 15.09
N GLY A 36 -11.26 5.87 15.14
CA GLY A 36 -12.11 5.48 14.00
C GLY A 36 -12.96 6.63 13.46
N ALA A 37 -13.68 7.34 14.33
CA ALA A 37 -14.48 8.49 13.92
C ALA A 37 -13.61 9.60 13.29
N LEU A 38 -12.48 9.93 13.91
CA LEU A 38 -11.54 10.93 13.38
C LEU A 38 -10.88 10.48 12.07
N HIS A 39 -10.46 9.21 11.97
CA HIS A 39 -9.88 8.63 10.76
C HIS A 39 -10.85 8.67 9.59
N LEU A 40 -12.13 8.37 9.82
CA LEU A 40 -13.13 8.45 8.76
C LEU A 40 -13.40 9.91 8.34
N ALA A 41 -13.48 10.84 9.30
CA ALA A 41 -13.70 12.26 9.01
C ALA A 41 -12.53 12.91 8.25
N TRP A 42 -11.29 12.55 8.60
CA TRP A 42 -10.07 13.03 7.96
C TRP A 42 -9.33 11.92 7.21
N HIS A 43 -10.10 11.11 6.50
CA HIS A 43 -9.52 10.00 5.77
C HIS A 43 -8.51 10.49 4.74
N ARG A 44 -7.33 9.85 4.66
CA ARG A 44 -6.27 10.23 3.70
C ARG A 44 -6.79 10.22 2.26
N ARG A 45 -7.83 9.44 1.97
CA ARG A 45 -8.50 9.30 0.67
C ARG A 45 -9.99 9.58 0.81
N ALA A 46 -10.34 10.84 1.03
CA ALA A 46 -11.74 11.25 1.20
C ALA A 46 -12.58 10.99 -0.07
N GLU A 47 -11.95 10.90 -1.25
CA GLU A 47 -12.64 10.68 -2.53
C GLU A 47 -13.32 9.31 -2.60
N ARG A 48 -12.93 8.35 -1.74
CA ARG A 48 -13.60 7.05 -1.62
C ARG A 48 -15.05 7.16 -1.16
N PHE A 49 -15.39 8.16 -0.36
CA PHE A 49 -16.76 8.37 0.12
C PHE A 49 -17.67 8.99 -0.94
N GLY A 50 -17.10 9.58 -2.00
CA GLY A 50 -17.83 10.15 -3.14
C GLY A 50 -18.09 9.18 -4.29
N GLY A 51 -17.81 7.87 -4.11
CA GLY A 51 -17.95 6.85 -5.15
C GLY A 51 -16.74 6.71 -6.09
N GLY A 52 -15.69 7.50 -5.90
CA GLY A 52 -14.42 7.32 -6.58
C GLY A 52 -13.63 6.13 -6.02
N ARG A 53 -12.88 5.41 -6.84
CA ARG A 53 -12.04 4.29 -6.35
C ARG A 53 -10.85 4.77 -5.50
N SER A 54 -10.28 5.94 -5.81
CA SER A 54 -9.10 6.56 -5.15
C SER A 54 -8.01 5.54 -4.74
N THR A 55 -7.55 4.69 -5.66
CA THR A 55 -6.58 3.61 -5.39
C THR A 55 -5.15 3.92 -5.82
N GLY A 56 -4.88 5.02 -6.53
CA GLY A 56 -3.52 5.34 -6.98
C GLY A 56 -2.59 5.67 -5.81
N LEU A 57 -1.34 5.19 -5.83
CA LEU A 57 -0.33 5.57 -4.83
C LEU A 57 -0.10 7.09 -4.88
N LYS A 58 -0.10 7.76 -3.71
CA LYS A 58 0.23 9.19 -3.65
C LYS A 58 1.72 9.40 -3.94
N PRO A 59 2.12 10.29 -4.86
CA PRO A 59 3.51 10.49 -5.21
C PRO A 59 4.32 11.03 -4.03
N LEU A 60 5.62 10.74 -4.01
CA LEU A 60 6.59 11.45 -3.15
C LEU A 60 6.95 12.80 -3.77
N ASP A 61 7.29 13.78 -2.94
CA ASP A 61 7.90 15.02 -3.43
C ASP A 61 9.41 14.82 -3.55
N LEU A 62 9.87 14.54 -4.77
CA LEU A 62 11.29 14.31 -5.06
C LEU A 62 12.11 15.62 -5.18
N ASN A 63 11.45 16.78 -5.18
CA ASN A 63 12.14 18.07 -5.27
C ASN A 63 12.62 18.56 -3.90
N ASP A 64 11.96 18.12 -2.83
CA ASP A 64 12.38 18.42 -1.46
C ASP A 64 13.41 17.39 -0.98
N ARG A 65 14.69 17.78 -1.01
CA ARG A 65 15.80 16.94 -0.54
C ARG A 65 15.82 16.70 0.97
N THR A 66 14.99 17.42 1.72
CA THR A 66 14.86 17.27 3.19
C THR A 66 13.69 16.40 3.58
N ALA A 67 12.75 16.15 2.66
CA ALA A 67 11.64 15.25 2.87
C ALA A 67 12.13 13.78 2.90
N PRO A 68 11.63 12.95 3.82
CA PRO A 68 12.00 11.55 3.87
C PRO A 68 11.45 10.79 2.65
N LEU A 69 12.28 9.93 2.05
CA LEU A 69 11.89 9.09 0.91
C LEU A 69 11.22 7.80 1.38
N GLY A 70 10.05 7.94 2.02
CA GLY A 70 9.29 6.84 2.61
C GLY A 70 9.24 6.92 4.14
N VAL A 71 8.96 5.79 4.80
CA VAL A 71 8.77 5.71 6.25
C VAL A 71 9.79 4.72 6.86
N GLU A 72 10.68 5.23 7.71
CA GLU A 72 11.66 4.42 8.46
C GLU A 72 11.10 3.96 9.80
N LYS A 73 10.55 4.91 10.56
CA LYS A 73 10.09 4.75 11.95
C LYS A 73 8.60 5.08 12.06
N PRO A 74 7.88 4.58 13.09
CA PRO A 74 6.43 4.82 13.20
C PRO A 74 6.06 6.30 13.19
N ALA A 75 6.89 7.17 13.77
CA ALA A 75 6.65 8.61 13.78
C ALA A 75 6.73 9.31 12.41
N ASP A 76 7.25 8.65 11.36
CA ASP A 76 7.32 9.24 10.02
C ASP A 76 6.00 9.13 9.25
N PHE A 77 5.07 8.29 9.70
CA PHE A 77 3.74 8.22 9.10
C PHE A 77 2.98 9.52 9.27
N THR A 78 2.15 9.86 8.28
CA THR A 78 1.26 11.00 8.41
C THR A 78 0.26 10.79 9.55
N TRP A 79 -0.14 11.88 10.22
CA TRP A 79 -1.04 11.79 11.37
C TRP A 79 -2.36 11.07 11.05
N ASN A 80 -2.90 11.21 9.84
CA ASN A 80 -4.12 10.51 9.39
C ASN A 80 -3.89 9.00 9.28
N GLN A 81 -2.70 8.55 8.86
CA GLN A 81 -2.36 7.13 8.84
C GLN A 81 -2.26 6.56 10.25
N LEU A 82 -1.63 7.30 11.17
CA LEU A 82 -1.53 6.91 12.57
C LEU A 82 -2.91 6.74 13.21
N LEU A 83 -3.83 7.68 12.96
CA LEU A 83 -5.24 7.54 13.38
C LEU A 83 -5.90 6.30 12.77
N GLY A 84 -5.62 6.01 11.50
CA GLY A 84 -6.11 4.80 10.84
C GLY A 84 -5.61 3.52 11.48
N PHE A 85 -4.37 3.48 11.97
CA PHE A 85 -3.86 2.30 12.69
C PHE A 85 -4.61 2.09 14.01
N ASP A 86 -4.79 3.16 14.78
CA ASP A 86 -5.54 3.13 16.04
C ASP A 86 -7.04 2.86 15.85
N ALA A 87 -7.60 3.15 14.67
CA ALA A 87 -8.98 2.82 14.31
C ALA A 87 -9.22 1.30 14.15
N CYS A 88 -8.16 0.48 14.10
CA CYS A 88 -8.29 -0.95 13.86
C CYS A 88 -9.02 -1.68 15.01
N VAL A 89 -10.18 -2.24 14.71
CA VAL A 89 -11.01 -3.04 15.64
C VAL A 89 -10.67 -4.53 15.65
N GLN A 90 -9.55 -4.93 15.05
CA GLN A 90 -9.05 -6.32 14.99
C GLN A 90 -10.04 -7.38 14.43
N CYS A 91 -11.00 -6.97 13.58
CA CYS A 91 -12.05 -7.88 13.06
C CYS A 91 -11.56 -9.03 12.15
N GLY A 92 -10.35 -8.96 11.60
CA GLY A 92 -9.77 -10.04 10.78
C GLY A 92 -10.24 -10.12 9.32
N LYS A 93 -11.12 -9.22 8.84
CA LYS A 93 -11.53 -9.21 7.43
C LYS A 93 -10.35 -9.04 6.46
N CYS A 94 -9.41 -8.16 6.79
CA CYS A 94 -8.20 -7.97 5.99
C CYS A 94 -7.32 -9.22 5.93
N GLU A 95 -7.21 -9.97 7.02
CA GLU A 95 -6.49 -11.24 7.10
C GLU A 95 -7.16 -12.29 6.20
N ALA A 96 -8.47 -12.47 6.34
CA ALA A 96 -9.24 -13.44 5.56
C ALA A 96 -9.21 -13.17 4.05
N ALA A 97 -9.16 -11.90 3.65
CA ALA A 97 -9.11 -11.49 2.24
C ALA A 97 -7.69 -11.50 1.64
N CYS A 98 -6.65 -11.72 2.44
CA CYS A 98 -5.27 -11.60 1.99
C CYS A 98 -4.81 -12.88 1.25
N PRO A 99 -4.51 -12.80 -0.06
CA PRO A 99 -4.05 -13.97 -0.80
C PRO A 99 -2.67 -14.46 -0.34
N ALA A 100 -1.79 -13.54 0.10
CA ALA A 100 -0.47 -13.91 0.62
C ALA A 100 -0.58 -14.70 1.93
N PHE A 101 -1.43 -14.23 2.86
CA PHE A 101 -1.72 -14.95 4.10
C PHE A 101 -2.31 -16.34 3.82
N ALA A 102 -3.30 -16.42 2.93
CA ALA A 102 -3.92 -17.68 2.53
C ALA A 102 -2.91 -18.68 1.90
N ALA A 103 -1.87 -18.17 1.23
CA ALA A 103 -0.78 -18.95 0.67
C ALA A 103 0.33 -19.30 1.69
N GLY A 104 0.19 -18.91 2.96
CA GLY A 104 1.19 -19.12 4.01
C GLY A 104 2.44 -18.23 3.89
N GLN A 105 2.43 -17.22 3.02
CA GLN A 105 3.51 -16.22 2.94
C GLN A 105 3.56 -15.40 4.23
N PRO A 106 4.71 -14.81 4.60
CA PRO A 106 4.91 -14.11 5.87
C PRO A 106 4.24 -12.74 5.95
N LEU A 107 2.97 -12.64 5.57
CA LEU A 107 2.14 -11.44 5.66
C LEU A 107 0.79 -11.76 6.29
N ASN A 108 0.49 -11.07 7.39
CA ASN A 108 -0.86 -10.90 7.90
C ASN A 108 -1.15 -9.40 7.99
N PRO A 109 -2.06 -8.84 7.15
CA PRO A 109 -2.33 -7.40 7.17
C PRO A 109 -2.96 -6.92 8.48
N LYS A 110 -3.72 -7.76 9.20
CA LYS A 110 -4.23 -7.39 10.53
C LYS A 110 -3.07 -7.21 11.50
N LYS A 111 -2.15 -8.16 11.51
CA LYS A 111 -0.96 -8.14 12.38
C LYS A 111 -0.08 -6.93 12.07
N LEU A 112 0.15 -6.64 10.78
CA LEU A 112 0.95 -5.48 10.35
C LEU A 112 0.40 -4.16 10.88
N ILE A 113 -0.92 -3.94 10.81
CA ILE A 113 -1.51 -2.72 11.37
C ILE A 113 -1.39 -2.68 12.89
N GLN A 114 -1.59 -3.81 13.58
CA GLN A 114 -1.42 -3.87 15.03
C GLN A 114 0.04 -3.65 15.45
N ASP A 115 1.01 -4.05 14.64
CA ASP A 115 2.42 -3.74 14.87
C ASP A 115 2.72 -2.26 14.69
N MET A 116 2.02 -1.57 13.79
CA MET A 116 2.14 -0.11 13.68
C MET A 116 1.55 0.58 14.92
N VAL A 117 0.45 0.05 15.48
CA VAL A 117 -0.12 0.52 16.77
C VAL A 117 0.89 0.32 17.90
N VAL A 118 1.48 -0.87 18.02
CA VAL A 118 2.54 -1.16 19.02
C VAL A 118 3.75 -0.26 18.80
N GLY A 119 4.14 -0.02 17.55
CA GLY A 119 5.25 0.86 17.21
C GLY A 119 5.02 2.29 17.67
N LEU A 120 3.83 2.83 17.48
CA LEU A 120 3.49 4.18 17.93
C LEU A 120 3.29 4.26 19.45
N ALA A 121 2.69 3.26 20.07
CA ALA A 121 2.47 3.25 21.53
C ALA A 121 3.74 2.95 22.33
N GLY A 122 4.66 2.20 21.73
CA GLY A 122 5.77 1.55 22.42
C GLY A 122 5.38 0.20 23.03
N GLY A 123 6.34 -0.72 23.10
CA GLY A 123 6.17 -2.02 23.75
C GLY A 123 6.38 -3.20 22.80
N THR A 124 5.62 -4.28 23.00
CA THR A 124 5.72 -5.51 22.22
C THR A 124 4.35 -6.04 21.82
N ASP A 125 4.33 -6.94 20.83
CA ASP A 125 3.13 -7.64 20.35
C ASP A 125 2.69 -8.81 21.24
N ALA A 126 3.22 -8.95 22.46
CA ALA A 126 2.96 -10.09 23.34
C ALA A 126 1.49 -10.28 23.71
N THR A 127 0.71 -9.19 23.73
CA THR A 127 -0.73 -9.21 24.06
C THR A 127 -1.62 -9.36 22.84
N PHE A 128 -1.06 -9.52 21.64
CA PHE A 128 -1.84 -9.69 20.43
C PHE A 128 -2.51 -11.07 20.41
N ALA A 129 -3.85 -11.08 20.33
CA ALA A 129 -4.66 -12.29 20.39
C ALA A 129 -5.09 -12.85 19.02
N GLY A 130 -4.55 -12.33 17.91
CA GLY A 130 -4.88 -12.78 16.56
C GLY A 130 -3.85 -13.75 15.96
N SER A 131 -4.04 -14.11 14.69
CA SER A 131 -3.09 -14.94 13.94
C SER A 131 -1.74 -14.22 13.74
N PRO A 132 -0.60 -14.84 14.06
CA PRO A 132 0.71 -14.24 13.82
C PRO A 132 1.02 -14.16 12.31
N TYR A 133 2.21 -13.66 11.97
CA TYR A 133 2.74 -13.83 10.62
C TYR A 133 2.98 -15.32 10.35
N PRO A 134 2.48 -15.87 9.23
CA PRO A 134 2.87 -17.19 8.78
C PRO A 134 4.38 -17.24 8.48
N SER A 135 4.94 -18.44 8.42
CA SER A 135 6.32 -18.64 7.97
C SER A 135 6.41 -20.00 7.28
N LEU A 136 6.81 -19.98 6.00
CA LEU A 136 6.94 -21.19 5.20
C LEU A 136 8.14 -22.05 5.60
N ASP A 137 9.17 -21.42 6.15
CA ASP A 137 10.42 -22.07 6.58
C ASP A 137 10.48 -22.37 8.08
N GLY A 138 9.43 -22.01 8.83
CA GLY A 138 9.34 -22.16 10.28
C GLY A 138 10.26 -21.22 11.07
N LYS A 139 10.90 -20.24 10.44
CA LYS A 139 11.83 -19.28 11.09
C LYS A 139 11.20 -17.93 11.42
N GLY A 140 9.89 -17.80 11.24
CA GLY A 140 9.16 -16.60 11.63
C GLY A 140 9.33 -16.28 13.12
N LYS A 141 9.34 -14.99 13.45
CA LYS A 141 9.41 -14.52 14.83
C LYS A 141 8.12 -14.87 15.59
N PRO A 142 8.21 -15.43 16.81
CA PRO A 142 7.03 -15.71 17.63
C PRO A 142 6.38 -14.41 18.13
N LEU A 143 5.11 -14.50 18.55
CA LEU A 143 4.45 -13.40 19.26
C LEU A 143 5.24 -13.03 20.53
N GLY A 144 5.32 -11.74 20.81
CA GLY A 144 6.13 -11.15 21.88
C GLY A 144 7.55 -10.78 21.45
N ALA A 145 8.04 -11.27 20.30
CA ALA A 145 9.36 -10.95 19.79
C ALA A 145 9.38 -9.69 18.90
N HIS A 146 8.23 -9.20 18.44
CA HIS A 146 8.16 -7.91 17.76
C HIS A 146 7.94 -6.81 18.78
N GLY A 147 8.79 -5.80 18.75
CA GLY A 147 8.69 -4.67 19.65
C GLY A 147 9.31 -3.43 19.02
N GLY A 148 8.88 -2.28 19.50
CA GLY A 148 9.29 -1.00 18.95
C GLY A 148 8.87 0.17 19.82
N ASN A 149 9.22 1.35 19.36
CA ASN A 149 8.73 2.64 19.85
C ASN A 149 8.70 3.64 18.69
N PRO A 150 8.14 4.86 18.87
CA PRO A 150 7.95 5.82 17.78
C PRO A 150 9.19 6.19 16.98
N HIS A 151 10.38 6.00 17.56
CA HIS A 151 11.65 6.44 17.00
C HIS A 151 12.58 5.31 16.59
N GLN A 152 12.15 4.06 16.73
CA GLN A 152 12.91 2.90 16.28
C GLN A 152 12.52 2.51 14.84
N PRO A 153 13.45 1.92 14.07
CA PRO A 153 13.14 1.40 12.75
C PRO A 153 12.00 0.38 12.79
N ILE A 154 11.05 0.50 11.88
CA ILE A 154 9.93 -0.44 11.75
C ILE A 154 10.45 -1.78 11.24
N VAL A 155 11.23 -1.76 10.16
CA VAL A 155 11.79 -2.96 9.54
C VAL A 155 12.95 -3.50 10.36
N ASN A 156 12.97 -4.81 10.59
CA ASN A 156 13.86 -5.55 11.50
C ASN A 156 13.58 -5.34 13.00
N GLY A 157 12.65 -4.45 13.37
CA GLY A 157 12.13 -4.30 14.73
C GLY A 157 10.73 -4.87 14.86
N LEU A 158 9.73 -4.11 14.39
CA LEU A 158 8.31 -4.44 14.47
C LEU A 158 7.84 -5.42 13.39
N VAL A 159 8.44 -5.33 12.20
CA VAL A 159 8.11 -6.19 11.06
C VAL A 159 9.38 -6.62 10.33
N ASP A 160 9.36 -7.79 9.71
CA ASP A 160 10.46 -8.22 8.86
C ASP A 160 10.29 -7.68 7.42
N ALA A 161 11.40 -7.48 6.71
CA ALA A 161 11.34 -6.95 5.35
C ALA A 161 10.51 -7.86 4.42
N GLU A 162 10.61 -9.18 4.61
CA GLU A 162 9.85 -10.16 3.83
C GLU A 162 8.32 -10.02 3.99
N THR A 163 7.86 -9.58 5.16
CA THR A 163 6.45 -9.25 5.39
C THR A 163 5.99 -8.14 4.45
N LEU A 164 6.81 -7.09 4.29
CA LEU A 164 6.48 -6.01 3.37
C LEU A 164 6.46 -6.52 1.94
N TRP A 165 7.45 -7.29 1.50
CA TRP A 165 7.59 -7.77 0.12
C TRP A 165 6.58 -8.87 -0.27
N SER A 166 6.02 -9.58 0.70
CA SER A 166 4.94 -10.57 0.49
C SER A 166 3.61 -9.95 0.04
N CYS A 167 3.43 -8.64 0.24
CA CYS A 167 2.22 -7.95 -0.20
C CYS A 167 2.16 -7.84 -1.74
N THR A 168 1.10 -8.35 -2.35
CA THR A 168 0.87 -8.27 -3.80
C THR A 168 0.27 -6.95 -4.26
N THR A 169 0.06 -6.01 -3.33
CA THR A 169 -0.59 -4.70 -3.54
C THR A 169 -1.96 -4.76 -4.24
N CYS A 170 -2.67 -5.89 -4.12
CA CYS A 170 -4.01 -6.11 -4.69
C CYS A 170 -5.14 -5.30 -4.04
N ARG A 171 -4.88 -4.71 -2.85
CA ARG A 171 -5.83 -3.91 -2.05
C ARG A 171 -7.07 -4.63 -1.54
N ALA A 172 -7.19 -5.95 -1.67
CA ALA A 172 -8.32 -6.70 -1.10
C ALA A 172 -8.53 -6.43 0.41
N CYS A 173 -7.44 -6.33 1.18
CA CYS A 173 -7.49 -5.99 2.61
C CYS A 173 -8.02 -4.58 2.90
N VAL A 174 -7.79 -3.63 1.98
CA VAL A 174 -8.26 -2.25 2.10
C VAL A 174 -9.76 -2.20 1.79
N GLU A 175 -10.19 -2.88 0.73
CA GLU A 175 -11.61 -2.94 0.34
C GLU A 175 -12.49 -3.60 1.41
N GLU A 176 -11.98 -4.65 2.07
CA GLU A 176 -12.72 -5.38 3.09
C GLU A 176 -12.66 -4.72 4.48
N CYS A 177 -11.88 -3.66 4.65
CA CYS A 177 -11.70 -3.01 5.94
C CYS A 177 -12.92 -2.14 6.28
N PRO A 178 -13.70 -2.45 7.34
CA PRO A 178 -14.87 -1.64 7.71
C PRO A 178 -14.47 -0.25 8.23
N MET A 179 -13.21 -0.09 8.66
CA MET A 179 -12.64 1.18 9.12
C MET A 179 -11.87 1.90 8.02
N MET A 180 -11.91 1.39 6.77
CA MET A 180 -11.24 1.99 5.61
C MET A 180 -9.74 2.22 5.86
N ILE A 181 -9.03 1.27 6.46
CA ILE A 181 -7.60 1.45 6.74
C ILE A 181 -6.79 1.18 5.46
N GLU A 182 -5.90 2.10 5.10
CA GLU A 182 -5.07 2.03 3.89
C GLU A 182 -3.79 1.20 4.11
N HIS A 183 -3.97 -0.10 4.34
CA HIS A 183 -2.89 -1.06 4.62
C HIS A 183 -1.80 -1.07 3.54
N VAL A 184 -2.19 -1.03 2.26
CA VAL A 184 -1.25 -1.09 1.13
C VAL A 184 -0.40 0.18 1.05
N ASP A 185 -0.97 1.34 1.34
CA ASP A 185 -0.22 2.59 1.33
C ASP A 185 0.85 2.58 2.43
N ALA A 186 0.52 2.10 3.63
CA ALA A 186 1.52 1.96 4.70
C ALA A 186 2.67 1.01 4.32
N ILE A 187 2.35 -0.12 3.67
CA ILE A 187 3.35 -1.06 3.17
C ILE A 187 4.25 -0.41 2.12
N VAL A 188 3.67 0.30 1.15
CA VAL A 188 4.45 0.95 0.08
C VAL A 188 5.28 2.11 0.64
N ASP A 189 4.77 2.87 1.61
CA ASP A 189 5.51 3.93 2.30
C ASP A 189 6.78 3.37 2.98
N MET A 190 6.71 2.18 3.59
CA MET A 190 7.89 1.50 4.14
C MET A 190 8.80 0.89 3.05
N ARG A 191 8.24 0.35 1.95
CA ARG A 191 9.02 -0.14 0.81
C ARG A 191 9.84 0.98 0.15
N ARG A 192 9.27 2.20 0.08
CA ARG A 192 9.98 3.39 -0.43
C ARG A 192 11.26 3.64 0.34
N TYR A 193 11.21 3.59 1.67
CA TYR A 193 12.41 3.72 2.49
C TYR A 193 13.42 2.60 2.20
N LEU A 194 12.98 1.35 2.11
CA LEU A 194 13.88 0.23 1.80
C LEU A 194 14.55 0.40 0.43
N THR A 195 13.81 0.81 -0.59
CA THR A 195 14.33 0.91 -1.95
C THR A 195 15.15 2.18 -2.17
N LEU A 196 14.63 3.35 -1.82
CA LEU A 196 15.24 4.64 -2.12
C LEU A 196 16.39 5.01 -1.16
N GLU A 197 16.25 4.70 0.14
CA GLU A 197 17.26 5.07 1.14
C GLU A 197 18.26 3.94 1.43
N LYS A 198 17.80 2.68 1.44
CA LYS A 198 18.66 1.53 1.75
C LYS A 198 19.17 0.78 0.53
N GLY A 199 18.62 1.02 -0.67
CA GLY A 199 18.92 0.20 -1.85
C GLY A 199 18.54 -1.28 -1.67
N ALA A 200 17.64 -1.59 -0.72
CA ALA A 200 17.28 -2.92 -0.28
C ALA A 200 16.03 -3.45 -0.99
N THR A 201 16.01 -3.35 -2.32
CA THR A 201 14.94 -3.87 -3.18
C THR A 201 15.02 -5.41 -3.25
N PRO A 202 13.91 -6.16 -3.19
CA PRO A 202 13.95 -7.60 -3.01
C PRO A 202 14.34 -8.32 -4.31
N ASN A 203 15.03 -9.45 -4.17
CA ASN A 203 15.25 -10.42 -5.26
C ASN A 203 15.81 -9.76 -6.54
N LYS A 204 15.15 -9.95 -7.68
CA LYS A 204 15.49 -9.34 -8.97
C LYS A 204 14.95 -7.92 -9.13
N GLY A 205 14.35 -7.34 -8.10
CA GLY A 205 13.71 -6.03 -8.18
C GLY A 205 14.69 -4.92 -8.55
N ALA A 206 15.91 -4.94 -8.02
CA ALA A 206 16.95 -3.98 -8.42
C ALA A 206 17.25 -4.05 -9.93
N GLN A 207 17.43 -5.26 -10.48
CA GLN A 207 17.62 -5.46 -11.91
C GLN A 207 16.41 -4.98 -12.73
N VAL A 208 15.18 -5.16 -12.21
CA VAL A 208 13.97 -4.67 -12.88
C VAL A 208 13.93 -3.15 -12.93
N LEU A 209 14.32 -2.47 -11.84
CA LEU A 209 14.44 -1.01 -11.82
C LEU A 209 15.52 -0.53 -12.82
N ASP A 210 16.70 -1.16 -12.82
CA ASP A 210 17.77 -0.84 -13.78
C ASP A 210 17.29 -1.01 -15.23
N ASN A 211 16.54 -2.08 -15.52
CA ASN A 211 15.96 -2.33 -16.83
C ASN A 211 14.94 -1.24 -17.22
N LEU A 212 14.11 -0.79 -16.29
CA LEU A 212 13.14 0.30 -16.51
C LEU A 212 13.87 1.60 -16.84
N ILE A 213 14.90 1.97 -16.07
CA ILE A 213 15.72 3.16 -16.35
C ILE A 213 16.36 3.08 -17.74
N ALA A 214 16.93 1.93 -18.10
CA ALA A 214 17.71 1.77 -19.32
C ALA A 214 16.86 1.57 -20.58
N THR A 215 15.72 0.89 -20.46
CA THR A 215 14.96 0.38 -21.61
C THR A 215 13.46 0.62 -21.53
N ASP A 216 12.99 1.24 -20.46
CA ASP A 216 11.57 1.62 -20.29
C ASP A 216 10.62 0.40 -20.41
N ASN A 217 11.13 -0.76 -19.98
CA ASN A 217 10.37 -1.98 -19.77
C ASN A 217 11.09 -2.86 -18.72
N PRO A 218 10.37 -3.61 -17.89
CA PRO A 218 10.95 -4.37 -16.77
C PRO A 218 11.82 -5.56 -17.23
N GLY A 219 11.65 -6.00 -18.49
CA GLY A 219 12.36 -7.13 -19.05
C GLY A 219 13.74 -6.82 -19.61
N GLY A 220 14.11 -5.54 -19.74
CA GLY A 220 15.40 -5.15 -20.33
C GLY A 220 15.44 -5.34 -21.86
N PHE A 221 14.30 -5.42 -22.52
CA PHE A 221 14.22 -5.65 -23.97
C PHE A 221 14.53 -4.37 -24.75
N ALA A 222 15.09 -4.52 -25.95
CA ALA A 222 15.38 -3.38 -26.82
C ALA A 222 14.09 -2.63 -27.21
N PRO A 223 13.96 -1.31 -26.92
CA PRO A 223 12.74 -0.55 -27.19
C PRO A 223 12.30 -0.60 -28.66
N GLY A 224 13.26 -0.64 -29.60
CA GLY A 224 12.98 -0.75 -31.04
C GLY A 224 12.21 -2.01 -31.44
N GLY A 225 12.20 -3.05 -30.59
CA GLY A 225 11.45 -4.28 -30.82
C GLY A 225 9.97 -4.23 -30.43
N ARG A 226 9.48 -3.11 -29.87
CA ARG A 226 8.12 -3.03 -29.27
C ARG A 226 7.01 -3.39 -30.26
N MET A 227 7.18 -3.11 -31.55
CA MET A 227 6.16 -3.39 -32.57
C MET A 227 6.29 -4.75 -33.26
N ASN A 228 7.28 -5.57 -32.89
CA ASN A 228 7.51 -6.87 -33.53
C ASN A 228 6.28 -7.79 -33.43
N TRP A 229 5.53 -7.71 -32.33
CA TRP A 229 4.33 -8.53 -32.14
C TRP A 229 3.20 -8.21 -33.13
N ALA A 230 3.21 -7.03 -33.76
CA ALA A 230 2.14 -6.52 -34.62
C ALA A 230 2.56 -6.24 -36.06
N ALA A 231 3.73 -6.73 -36.50
CA ALA A 231 4.31 -6.40 -37.82
C ALA A 231 3.40 -6.74 -39.03
N ASP A 232 2.55 -7.76 -38.94
CA ASP A 232 1.58 -8.19 -39.96
C ASP A 232 0.17 -7.60 -39.75
N LEU A 233 -0.03 -6.81 -38.69
CA LEU A 233 -1.35 -6.31 -38.30
C LEU A 233 -1.68 -4.94 -38.92
N ASN A 234 -0.73 -4.25 -39.56
CA ASN A 234 -0.96 -2.91 -40.15
C ASN A 234 -1.74 -1.99 -39.18
N LEU A 235 -1.21 -1.81 -37.97
CA LEU A 235 -1.82 -0.94 -36.96
C LEU A 235 -1.51 0.53 -37.27
N ASN A 236 -2.49 1.40 -37.09
CA ASN A 236 -2.28 2.84 -37.20
C ASN A 236 -1.54 3.36 -35.97
N LEU A 237 -0.57 4.25 -36.18
CA LEU A 237 0.07 4.99 -35.10
C LEU A 237 -0.74 6.25 -34.78
N LEU A 238 -0.77 6.63 -33.50
CA LEU A 238 -1.46 7.86 -33.08
C LEU A 238 -0.80 9.10 -33.70
N SER A 239 0.53 9.08 -33.83
CA SER A 239 1.31 10.14 -34.48
C SER A 239 0.88 10.41 -35.92
N ASP A 240 0.44 9.39 -36.66
CA ASP A 240 -0.06 9.52 -38.03
C ASP A 240 -1.52 10.00 -38.10
N ARG A 241 -2.36 9.56 -37.15
CA ARG A 241 -3.82 9.80 -37.16
C ARG A 241 -4.25 11.09 -36.45
N LYS A 242 -3.39 11.66 -35.58
CA LYS A 242 -3.63 12.82 -34.70
C LYS A 242 -4.73 12.65 -33.66
N ALA A 243 -5.84 11.99 -33.98
CA ALA A 243 -6.95 11.69 -33.08
C ALA A 243 -7.63 10.38 -33.47
N VAL A 244 -8.11 9.64 -32.47
CA VAL A 244 -8.87 8.39 -32.59
C VAL A 244 -9.83 8.28 -31.41
N ASP A 245 -10.89 7.49 -31.54
CA ASP A 245 -11.84 7.23 -30.45
C ASP A 245 -11.20 6.43 -29.31
N VAL A 246 -10.29 5.51 -29.64
CA VAL A 246 -9.62 4.63 -28.67
C VAL A 246 -8.11 4.60 -28.89
N LEU A 247 -7.35 4.98 -27.86
CA LEU A 247 -5.92 4.70 -27.80
C LEU A 247 -5.71 3.34 -27.14
N PHE A 248 -5.16 2.38 -27.88
CA PHE A 248 -4.78 1.10 -27.31
C PHE A 248 -3.35 1.17 -26.77
N TRP A 249 -3.24 1.43 -25.46
CA TRP A 249 -1.98 1.33 -24.72
C TRP A 249 -1.64 -0.15 -24.48
N VAL A 250 -0.58 -0.62 -25.14
CA VAL A 250 -0.24 -2.05 -25.19
C VAL A 250 0.47 -2.51 -23.90
N GLY A 251 1.28 -1.63 -23.32
CA GLY A 251 2.11 -1.89 -22.15
C GLY A 251 3.19 -2.94 -22.43
N ASP A 252 3.76 -3.50 -21.37
CA ASP A 252 4.85 -4.49 -21.46
C ASP A 252 4.48 -5.81 -22.14
N GLY A 253 3.17 -6.05 -22.33
CA GLY A 253 2.69 -7.18 -23.12
C GLY A 253 3.23 -7.19 -24.55
N ALA A 254 3.70 -6.04 -25.06
CA ALA A 254 4.38 -5.92 -26.34
C ALA A 254 5.64 -6.82 -26.44
N PHE A 255 6.35 -7.03 -25.32
CA PHE A 255 7.58 -7.82 -25.26
C PHE A 255 7.37 -9.25 -24.74
N ASP A 256 6.31 -9.50 -23.96
CA ASP A 256 5.98 -10.84 -23.44
C ASP A 256 5.26 -11.70 -24.49
N MET A 257 5.97 -12.69 -25.05
CA MET A 257 5.42 -13.66 -26.02
C MET A 257 4.11 -14.32 -25.58
N ARG A 258 3.93 -14.58 -24.28
CA ARG A 258 2.70 -15.18 -23.74
C ARG A 258 1.51 -14.24 -23.90
N ASN A 259 1.73 -12.94 -23.72
CA ASN A 259 0.69 -11.91 -23.80
C ASN A 259 0.39 -11.48 -25.24
N GLN A 260 1.37 -11.56 -26.15
CA GLN A 260 1.20 -11.19 -27.56
C GLN A 260 0.03 -11.92 -28.25
N ARG A 261 -0.24 -13.17 -27.90
CA ARG A 261 -1.42 -13.90 -28.43
C ARG A 261 -2.73 -13.19 -28.05
N THR A 262 -2.84 -12.74 -26.81
CA THR A 262 -4.00 -12.00 -26.31
C THR A 262 -4.12 -10.63 -26.96
N LEU A 263 -3.01 -9.89 -27.10
CA LEU A 263 -2.98 -8.59 -27.78
C LEU A 263 -3.47 -8.69 -29.23
N ARG A 264 -2.99 -9.69 -29.96
CA ARG A 264 -3.44 -9.96 -31.34
C ARG A 264 -4.92 -10.33 -31.42
N ALA A 265 -5.42 -11.12 -30.48
CA ALA A 265 -6.85 -11.46 -30.41
C ALA A 265 -7.69 -10.21 -30.16
N PHE A 266 -7.26 -9.33 -29.26
CA PHE A 266 -7.92 -8.07 -28.97
C PHE A 266 -7.97 -7.14 -30.19
N VAL A 267 -6.85 -6.98 -30.91
CA VAL A 267 -6.81 -6.25 -32.19
C VAL A 267 -7.82 -6.80 -33.20
N LYS A 268 -7.93 -8.14 -33.34
CA LYS A 268 -8.89 -8.74 -34.27
C LYS A 268 -10.33 -8.37 -33.91
N VAL A 269 -10.66 -8.36 -32.61
CA VAL A 269 -11.98 -7.94 -32.12
C VAL A 269 -12.24 -6.47 -32.43
N LEU A 270 -11.29 -5.58 -32.13
CA LEU A 270 -11.41 -4.13 -32.42
C LEU A 270 -11.65 -3.87 -33.92
N LYS A 271 -10.90 -4.55 -34.79
CA LYS A 271 -11.07 -4.44 -36.26
C LYS A 271 -12.42 -4.97 -36.72
N ALA A 272 -12.86 -6.13 -36.21
CA ALA A 272 -14.15 -6.71 -36.55
C ALA A 272 -15.31 -5.81 -36.10
N ALA A 273 -15.17 -5.17 -34.94
CA ALA A 273 -16.10 -4.19 -34.38
C ALA A 273 -16.00 -2.81 -35.06
N ARG A 274 -15.05 -2.60 -35.98
CA ARG A 274 -14.81 -1.33 -36.68
C ARG A 274 -14.57 -0.15 -35.72
N VAL A 275 -13.90 -0.40 -34.61
CA VAL A 275 -13.46 0.65 -33.68
C VAL A 275 -12.38 1.48 -34.37
N ASP A 276 -12.47 2.81 -34.29
CA ASP A 276 -11.37 3.69 -34.69
C ASP A 276 -10.33 3.75 -33.57
N PHE A 277 -9.25 3.00 -33.73
CA PHE A 277 -8.19 2.93 -32.73
C PHE A 277 -6.79 3.07 -33.34
N ALA A 278 -5.86 3.53 -32.51
CA ALA A 278 -4.43 3.59 -32.81
C ALA A 278 -3.60 3.11 -31.61
N VAL A 279 -2.33 2.84 -31.87
CA VAL A 279 -1.32 2.53 -30.85
C VAL A 279 -0.25 3.63 -30.82
N LEU A 280 0.50 3.72 -29.72
CA LEU A 280 1.62 4.67 -29.59
C LEU A 280 2.91 4.20 -30.31
N GLY A 281 3.00 2.93 -30.67
CA GLY A 281 4.18 2.40 -31.36
C GLY A 281 5.42 2.51 -30.48
N LEU A 282 6.52 3.03 -31.04
CA LEU A 282 7.79 3.21 -30.30
C LEU A 282 7.77 4.38 -29.31
N GLU A 283 6.76 5.24 -29.34
CA GLU A 283 6.59 6.33 -28.38
C GLU A 283 5.97 5.84 -27.05
N GLU A 284 5.44 4.61 -27.05
CA GLU A 284 4.80 4.05 -25.88
C GLU A 284 5.81 3.70 -24.80
N ARG A 285 5.55 4.23 -23.60
CA ARG A 285 6.34 3.96 -22.41
C ARG A 285 5.69 3.02 -21.42
N ASP A 286 6.50 2.44 -20.52
CA ASP A 286 5.96 1.73 -19.36
C ASP A 286 5.14 2.67 -18.46
N SER A 287 4.20 2.08 -17.74
CA SER A 287 3.32 2.73 -16.77
C SER A 287 4.02 3.18 -15.48
N GLY A 288 5.20 2.64 -15.17
CA GLY A 288 5.90 2.81 -13.90
C GLY A 288 5.26 2.05 -12.73
N ASP A 289 4.18 1.28 -12.94
CA ASP A 289 3.45 0.60 -11.86
C ASP A 289 4.36 -0.36 -11.06
N VAL A 290 5.24 -1.09 -11.76
CA VAL A 290 6.18 -2.03 -11.11
C VAL A 290 7.19 -1.29 -10.25
N ALA A 291 7.79 -0.20 -10.74
CA ALA A 291 8.72 0.63 -9.98
C ALA A 291 8.06 1.17 -8.71
N ARG A 292 6.87 1.79 -8.85
CA ARG A 292 6.14 2.38 -7.73
C ARG A 292 5.72 1.35 -6.68
N ARG A 293 5.37 0.12 -7.09
CA ARG A 293 5.07 -0.98 -6.15
C ARG A 293 6.30 -1.54 -5.46
N LEU A 294 7.46 -1.47 -6.11
CA LEU A 294 8.75 -1.77 -5.50
C LEU A 294 9.21 -0.65 -4.54
N GLY A 295 8.53 0.49 -4.52
CA GLY A 295 8.88 1.62 -3.66
C GLY A 295 9.81 2.61 -4.35
N ASP A 296 10.06 2.44 -5.64
CA ASP A 296 10.81 3.41 -6.42
C ASP A 296 9.86 4.43 -7.09
N GLU A 297 10.11 5.70 -6.85
CA GLU A 297 9.38 6.82 -7.48
C GLU A 297 10.30 7.65 -8.40
N ALA A 298 11.60 7.32 -8.47
CA ALA A 298 12.61 8.12 -9.17
C ALA A 298 12.93 7.62 -10.60
N THR A 299 12.55 6.38 -10.93
CA THR A 299 12.63 5.79 -12.29
C THR A 299 11.43 6.18 -13.14
#